data_AF-A0A1F5MZJ6-F1
#
_entry.id   AF-A0A1F5MZJ6-F1
#
_cell.length_a   1.000
_cell.length_b   1.000
_cell.length_c   1.000
_cell.angle_alpha   90.00
_cell.angle_beta   90.00
_cell.angle_gamma   90.00
#
_symmetry.space_group_name_H-M   'P 1'
#
loop_
_entity.id
_entity.type
_entity.pdbx_description
1 polymer ?
#
loop_
_entity_poly.entity_id
_entity_poly.type
_entity_poly.pdbx_seq_one_letter_code
_entity_poly.pdbx_strand_id
1 'polypeptide(L)'
;MGVSMPIALKIGGYILLDIGVAETYILDFEKNIYDRWISVSLIKKIRNNKKFPSAKGLIIQMKKDESEAKKYFEYHGVSRKL
;
A
#
# COMPACT_ATOMS: atom_id res chain seq x y z
N MET A 1 -6.78 -13.09 -17.75
CA MET A 1 -6.53 -11.62 -17.74
C MET A 1 -6.31 -11.21 -16.29
N GLY A 2 -5.08 -10.83 -15.94
CA GLY A 2 -4.80 -10.26 -14.61
C GLY A 2 -5.07 -8.76 -14.64
N VAL A 3 -5.81 -8.25 -13.65
CA VAL A 3 -6.04 -6.82 -13.47
C VAL A 3 -4.89 -6.28 -12.61
N SER A 4 -4.16 -5.28 -13.11
CA SER A 4 -3.12 -4.59 -12.32
C SER A 4 -3.77 -3.41 -11.62
N MET A 5 -3.68 -3.39 -10.29
CA MET A 5 -4.28 -2.33 -9.47
C MET A 5 -3.19 -1.58 -8.70
N PRO A 6 -3.31 -0.25 -8.56
CA PRO A 6 -2.37 0.51 -7.77
C PRO A 6 -2.54 0.21 -6.28
N ILE A 7 -1.41 0.10 -5.57
CA ILE A 7 -1.38 -0.26 -4.16
C ILE A 7 -0.48 0.69 -3.36
N ALA A 8 -0.77 0.85 -2.09
CA ALA A 8 0.16 1.36 -1.10
C ALA A 8 0.57 0.22 -0.16
N LEU A 9 1.88 -0.09 -0.11
CA LEU A 9 2.42 -1.13 0.79
C LEU A 9 3.11 -0.50 2.00
N LYS A 10 2.72 -0.96 3.19
CA LYS A 10 3.45 -0.72 4.43
C LYS A 10 4.12 -2.03 4.86
N ILE A 11 5.44 -1.98 5.03
CA ILE A 11 6.20 -3.10 5.59
C ILE A 11 6.47 -2.79 7.06
N GLY A 12 6.10 -3.71 7.94
CA GLY A 12 6.36 -3.68 9.37
C GLY A 12 7.07 -4.96 9.84
N GLY A 13 7.25 -5.10 11.14
CA GLY A 13 7.81 -6.32 11.72
C GLY A 13 7.50 -6.42 13.20
N TYR A 14 7.40 -7.66 13.68
CA TYR A 14 7.31 -7.97 15.10
C TYR A 14 8.71 -8.22 15.65
N ILE A 15 9.21 -7.30 16.47
CA ILE A 15 10.59 -7.30 17.01
C ILE A 15 10.93 -8.61 17.74
N LEU A 16 9.94 -9.25 18.37
CA LEU A 16 10.15 -10.46 19.15
C LEU A 16 10.24 -11.75 18.32
N LEU A 17 9.82 -11.73 17.05
CA LEU A 17 9.67 -12.94 16.24
C LEU A 17 10.55 -12.94 14.98
N ASP A 18 11.26 -11.85 14.69
CA ASP A 18 12.02 -11.66 13.44
C ASP A 18 11.20 -11.97 12.16
N ILE A 19 9.89 -11.71 12.23
CA ILE A 19 8.95 -11.86 11.11
C ILE A 19 8.67 -10.48 10.54
N GLY A 20 9.01 -10.29 9.27
CA GLY A 20 8.57 -9.16 8.46
C GLY A 20 7.12 -9.35 8.01
N VAL A 21 6.31 -8.30 8.13
CA VAL A 21 4.90 -8.30 7.70
C VAL A 21 4.70 -7.26 6.62
N ALA A 22 4.05 -7.66 5.54
CA ALA A 22 3.65 -6.78 4.45
C ALA A 22 2.13 -6.51 4.54
N GLU A 23 1.77 -5.25 4.75
CA GLU A 23 0.38 -4.77 4.78
C GLU A 23 0.11 -3.97 3.51
N THR A 24 -0.78 -4.48 2.64
CA THR A 24 -1.11 -3.84 1.36
C THR A 24 -2.49 -3.20 1.41
N TYR A 25 -2.58 -1.92 1.06
CA TYR A 25 -3.84 -1.22 0.78
C TYR A 25 -4.02 -1.11 -0.74
N ILE A 26 -5.01 -1.81 -1.29
CA ILE A 26 -5.35 -1.77 -2.72
C ILE A 26 -6.25 -0.55 -2.95
N LEU A 27 -5.82 0.37 -3.81
CA LEU A 27 -6.56 1.61 -4.04
C LEU A 27 -7.86 1.33 -4.81
N ASP A 28 -8.93 2.04 -4.41
CA ASP A 28 -10.25 2.00 -5.04
C ASP A 28 -10.80 0.56 -5.20
N PHE A 29 -10.57 -0.30 -4.20
CA PHE A 29 -10.95 -1.71 -4.21
C PHE A 29 -11.89 -2.06 -3.04
N GLU A 30 -13.06 -2.62 -3.35
CA GLU A 30 -14.12 -2.88 -2.36
C GLU A 30 -14.58 -4.36 -2.35
N LYS A 31 -13.70 -5.30 -2.71
CA LYS A 31 -14.02 -6.74 -2.70
C LYS A 31 -13.24 -7.48 -1.63
N ASN A 32 -13.80 -8.60 -1.18
CA ASN A 32 -13.12 -9.55 -0.31
C ASN A 32 -12.29 -10.54 -1.16
N ILE A 33 -11.01 -10.70 -0.82
CA ILE A 33 -10.05 -11.57 -1.50
C ILE A 33 -9.28 -12.49 -0.55
N TYR A 34 -9.83 -12.79 0.63
CA TYR A 34 -9.27 -13.84 1.48
C TYR A 34 -9.21 -15.18 0.73
N ASP A 35 -8.23 -16.01 1.09
CA ASP A 35 -7.93 -17.31 0.47
C ASP A 35 -7.60 -17.24 -1.04
N ARG A 36 -7.28 -16.05 -1.55
CA ARG A 36 -6.80 -15.85 -2.92
C ARG A 36 -5.32 -15.49 -2.94
N TRP A 37 -4.61 -16.08 -3.90
CA TRP A 37 -3.25 -15.66 -4.21
C TRP A 37 -3.26 -14.30 -4.90
N ILE A 38 -2.42 -13.40 -4.39
CA ILE A 38 -2.14 -12.10 -5.01
C ILE A 38 -0.64 -11.98 -5.29
N SER A 39 -0.30 -11.20 -6.31
CA SER A 39 1.08 -10.82 -6.59
C SER A 39 1.22 -9.31 -6.45
N VAL A 40 2.30 -8.89 -5.81
CA VAL A 40 2.59 -7.49 -5.52
C VAL A 40 3.96 -7.13 -6.09
N SER A 41 4.05 -6.00 -6.78
CA SER A 41 5.32 -5.47 -7.31
C SER A 41 5.65 -4.14 -6.64
N LEU A 42 6.89 -4.01 -6.16
CA LEU A 42 7.41 -2.79 -5.57
C LEU A 42 8.06 -1.92 -6.63
N ILE A 43 7.47 -0.75 -6.89
CA ILE A 43 7.89 0.14 -7.99
C ILE A 43 8.46 1.48 -7.50
N LYS A 44 8.10 1.91 -6.30
CA LYS A 44 8.61 3.14 -5.68
C LYS A 44 8.54 3.07 -4.16
N LYS A 45 9.59 3.55 -3.50
CA LYS A 45 9.60 3.82 -2.05
C LYS A 45 9.15 5.26 -1.81
N ILE A 46 8.08 5.44 -1.02
CA ILE A 46 7.51 6.76 -0.68
C ILE A 46 8.06 7.33 0.63
N ARG A 47 8.39 6.48 1.62
CA ARG A 47 9.01 6.92 2.89
C ARG A 47 9.73 5.81 3.66
N ASN A 48 10.48 6.22 4.68
CA ASN A 48 10.96 5.33 5.74
C ASN A 48 9.86 5.04 6.78
N ASN A 49 10.11 4.05 7.64
CA ASN A 49 9.22 3.74 8.75
C ASN A 49 9.11 4.93 9.71
N LYS A 50 7.93 5.12 10.30
CA LYS A 50 7.62 6.23 11.20
C LYS A 50 6.74 5.71 12.33
N LYS A 51 7.13 5.98 13.58
CA LYS A 51 6.29 5.75 14.76
C LYS A 51 5.28 6.89 14.88
N PHE A 52 4.04 6.56 15.24
CA PHE A 52 2.99 7.56 15.45
C PHE A 52 2.60 7.60 16.92
N PRO A 53 2.56 8.78 17.55
CA PRO A 53 2.15 8.93 18.94
C PRO A 53 0.63 8.79 19.13
N SER A 54 -0.15 8.80 18.04
CA SER A 54 -1.61 8.68 18.07
C SER A 54 -2.18 8.08 16.80
N ALA A 55 -3.37 7.47 16.93
CA ALA A 55 -4.15 6.96 15.79
C ALA A 55 -4.48 8.07 14.79
N LYS A 56 -4.81 9.29 15.26
CA LYS A 56 -5.06 10.44 14.39
C LYS A 56 -3.84 10.80 13.53
N GLY A 57 -2.64 10.77 14.12
CA GLY A 57 -1.39 11.01 13.41
C GLY A 57 -1.11 9.94 12.35
N LEU A 58 -1.39 8.68 12.65
CA LEU A 58 -1.30 7.56 11.71
C LEU A 58 -2.26 7.76 10.53
N ILE A 59 -3.54 8.04 10.78
CA ILE A 59 -4.57 8.25 9.74
C ILE A 59 -4.17 9.40 8.80
N ILE A 60 -3.67 10.51 9.36
CA ILE A 60 -3.19 11.65 8.55
C ILE A 60 -2.04 11.23 7.64
N GLN A 61 -1.10 10.43 8.13
CA GLN A 61 -0.01 9.93 7.29
C GLN A 61 -0.52 8.97 6.22
N MET A 62 -1.42 8.03 6.55
CA MET A 62 -1.97 7.08 5.59
C MET A 62 -2.63 7.80 4.40
N LYS A 63 -3.39 8.88 4.66
CA LYS A 63 -3.98 9.72 3.60
C LYS A 63 -2.92 10.41 2.72
N LYS A 64 -1.78 10.81 3.29
CA LYS A 64 -0.66 11.38 2.52
C LYS A 64 0.01 10.32 1.65
N ASP A 65 0.26 9.14 2.23
CA ASP A 65 0.86 8.00 1.53
C ASP A 65 -0.04 7.58 0.34
N GLU A 66 -1.37 7.55 0.54
CA GLU A 66 -2.37 7.28 -0.51
C GLU A 66 -2.32 8.34 -1.62
N SER A 67 -2.30 9.62 -1.27
CA SER A 67 -2.24 10.72 -2.25
C SER A 67 -0.95 10.69 -3.06
N GLU A 68 0.19 10.38 -2.44
CA GLU A 68 1.47 10.25 -3.13
C GLU A 68 1.49 9.06 -4.09
N ALA A 69 0.92 7.93 -3.67
CA ALA A 69 0.76 6.76 -4.54
C ALA A 69 -0.13 7.10 -5.75
N LYS A 70 -1.30 7.73 -5.54
CA LYS A 70 -2.21 8.16 -6.62
C LYS A 70 -1.50 9.05 -7.64
N LYS A 71 -0.79 10.08 -7.16
CA LYS A 71 0.01 10.99 -8.01
C LYS A 71 1.07 10.24 -8.83
N TYR A 72 1.74 9.26 -8.23
CA TYR A 72 2.74 8.47 -8.94
C TYR A 72 2.12 7.73 -10.14
N PHE A 73 0.98 7.05 -9.93
CA PHE A 73 0.31 6.31 -11.01
C PHE A 73 -0.33 7.22 -12.06
N GLU A 74 -0.87 8.37 -11.66
CA GLU A 74 -1.38 9.40 -12.59
C GLU A 74 -0.27 9.93 -13.51
N TYR A 75 0.89 10.27 -12.94
CA TYR A 75 2.01 10.83 -13.72
C TYR A 75 2.63 9.81 -14.68
N HIS A 76 2.70 8.53 -14.29
CA HIS A 76 3.32 7.48 -15.12
C HIS A 76 2.34 6.77 -16.06
N GLY A 77 1.10 7.28 -16.18
CA GLY A 77 0.13 6.78 -17.15
C GLY A 77 -0.16 5.28 -17.03
N VAL A 78 -0.06 4.71 -15.82
CA VAL A 78 -0.41 3.30 -15.59
C VAL A 78 -1.92 3.18 -15.73
N SER A 79 -2.32 2.90 -16.97
CA SER A 79 -3.68 2.88 -17.46
C SER A 79 -4.57 2.01 -16.56
N ARG A 80 -5.70 2.57 -16.11
CA ARG A 80 -6.86 1.79 -15.69
C ARG A 80 -7.27 0.90 -16.88
N LYS A 81 -6.67 -0.29 -17.00
CA LYS A 81 -7.34 -1.38 -17.70
C LYS A 81 -8.38 -1.94 -16.72
N LEU A 82 -9.49 -1.21 -16.64
CA LEU A 82 -10.78 -1.78 -16.25
C LEU A 82 -11.21 -2.78 -17.33
#